data_AF-A0A965XW56-F1
#
_entry.id   AF-A0A965XW56-F1
#
_cell.length_a   1.000
_cell.length_b   1.000
_cell.length_c   1.000
_cell.angle_alpha   90.00
_cell.angle_beta   90.00
_cell.angle_gamma   90.00
#
_symmetry.space_group_name_H-M   'P 1'
#
loop_
_entity.id
_entity.type
_entity.pdbx_description
1 polymer ?
#
loop_
_entity_poly.entity_id
_entity_poly.type
_entity_poly.pdbx_seq_one_letter_code
_entity_poly.pdbx_strand_id
1 'polypeptide(L)'
;MSEYNYVFKRRGNPAEFTLMQDLQIEENSTFKLKVVVPHELGPVRGHDTAILMLHGLNERSWQKYMPWANAIAQMTGVPVVMFPIAFHIDRSPESWSNSRDMQKLVCMQNEEDSSNGLHNSNLTFANYALSSRIRENPLRFYVAGRQTVNDICQFLDEVRNGQYSILQKDCKMDIFSYSIGSLLSQVLLMSNAGGYFSNSKLFMFCGGSLFSQMNGNSRLIMDKHSFERLRGFYNNKFLEMYF
;
A
#
# COMPACT_ATOMS: atom_id res chain seq x y z
N MET A 1 -9.50 -22.25 -1.38
CA MET A 1 -9.42 -21.55 -0.09
C MET A 1 -10.75 -20.92 0.25
N SER A 2 -10.99 -20.60 1.52
CA SER A 2 -12.11 -19.74 1.89
C SER A 2 -11.64 -18.28 1.87
N GLU A 3 -12.37 -17.42 1.16
CA GLU A 3 -12.10 -15.97 1.12
C GLU A 3 -13.15 -15.24 1.97
N TYR A 4 -12.68 -14.42 2.91
CA TYR A 4 -13.52 -13.54 3.73
C TYR A 4 -13.23 -12.09 3.35
N ASN A 5 -14.29 -11.29 3.23
CA ASN A 5 -14.20 -9.87 2.90
C ASN A 5 -14.78 -9.06 4.06
N TYR A 6 -13.98 -8.18 4.64
CA TYR A 6 -14.40 -7.24 5.67
C TYR A 6 -14.39 -5.82 5.12
N VAL A 7 -15.38 -5.01 5.50
CA VAL A 7 -15.36 -3.57 5.18
C VAL A 7 -14.59 -2.86 6.28
N PHE A 8 -13.43 -2.32 5.94
CA PHE A 8 -12.65 -1.46 6.81
C PHE A 8 -13.06 -0.01 6.58
N LYS A 9 -13.42 0.69 7.65
CA LYS A 9 -13.71 2.11 7.64
C LYS A 9 -12.68 2.81 8.51
N ARG A 10 -11.84 3.65 7.89
CA ARG A 10 -10.85 4.46 8.58
C ARG A 10 -11.54 5.35 9.62
N ARG A 11 -10.97 5.41 10.82
CA ARG A 11 -11.38 6.26 11.94
C ARG A 11 -10.25 7.21 12.30
N GLY A 12 -10.60 8.32 12.96
CA GLY A 12 -9.64 9.31 13.40
C GLY A 12 -9.34 10.38 12.34
N ASN A 13 -8.46 11.30 12.71
CA ASN A 13 -8.09 12.41 11.86
C ASN A 13 -7.23 11.94 10.68
N PRO A 14 -7.31 12.62 9.52
CA PRO A 14 -6.38 12.37 8.43
C PRO A 14 -4.93 12.46 8.90
N ALA A 15 -4.04 11.74 8.21
CA ALA A 15 -2.61 11.90 8.45
C ALA A 15 -2.21 13.36 8.24
N GLU A 16 -1.28 13.84 9.06
CA GLU A 16 -0.73 15.18 8.92
C GLU A 16 -0.22 15.41 7.49
N PHE A 17 -0.42 16.62 6.97
CA PHE A 17 -0.13 17.02 5.59
C PHE A 17 -1.00 16.37 4.50
N THR A 18 -2.07 15.64 4.85
CA THR A 18 -3.03 15.17 3.84
C THR A 18 -3.72 16.34 3.16
N LEU A 19 -3.72 16.34 1.83
CA LEU A 19 -4.37 17.37 1.03
C LEU A 19 -5.89 17.19 1.01
N MET A 20 -6.64 18.29 0.98
CA MET A 20 -8.11 18.27 0.97
C MET A 20 -8.69 17.45 -0.19
N GLN A 21 -8.08 17.51 -1.37
CA GLN A 21 -8.50 16.73 -2.55
C GLN A 21 -8.34 15.22 -2.31
N ASP A 22 -7.33 14.81 -1.54
CA ASP A 22 -7.07 13.41 -1.26
C ASP A 22 -8.04 12.85 -0.20
N LEU A 23 -8.64 13.73 0.63
CA LEU A 23 -9.70 13.35 1.57
C LEU A 23 -11.02 13.04 0.88
N GLN A 24 -11.23 13.54 -0.33
CA GLN A 24 -12.44 13.29 -1.12
C GLN A 24 -12.44 11.90 -1.79
N ILE A 25 -11.32 11.16 -1.72
CA ILE A 25 -11.23 9.80 -2.26
C ILE A 25 -11.83 8.84 -1.23
N GLU A 26 -13.10 8.50 -1.42
CA GLU A 26 -13.88 7.65 -0.52
C GLU A 26 -13.29 6.24 -0.40
N GLU A 27 -12.77 5.70 -1.50
CA GLU A 27 -12.12 4.38 -1.56
C GLU A 27 -10.93 4.32 -0.60
N ASN A 28 -10.25 5.45 -0.37
CA ASN A 28 -9.12 5.50 0.56
C ASN A 28 -9.54 5.68 2.03
N SER A 29 -10.85 5.88 2.29
CA SER A 29 -11.44 5.98 3.63
C SER A 29 -12.26 4.74 4.00
N THR A 30 -12.89 4.08 3.02
CA THR A 30 -13.65 2.84 3.21
C THR A 30 -13.27 1.85 2.12
N PHE A 31 -12.68 0.71 2.50
CA PHE A 31 -12.18 -0.29 1.56
C PHE A 31 -12.37 -1.72 2.09
N LYS A 32 -12.17 -2.70 1.20
CA LYS A 32 -12.29 -4.12 1.55
C LYS A 32 -10.95 -4.67 2.03
N LEU A 33 -10.99 -5.41 3.14
CA LEU A 33 -9.91 -6.28 3.59
C LEU A 33 -10.25 -7.71 3.17
N LYS A 34 -9.37 -8.31 2.37
CA LYS A 34 -9.49 -9.72 1.95
C LYS A 34 -8.67 -10.57 2.90
N VAL A 35 -9.27 -11.65 3.40
CA VAL A 35 -8.58 -12.63 4.23
C VAL A 35 -8.73 -14.01 3.63
N VAL A 36 -7.60 -14.62 3.29
CA VAL A 36 -7.51 -15.97 2.73
C VAL A 36 -7.28 -16.95 3.87
N VAL A 37 -8.16 -17.93 4.02
CA VAL A 37 -8.14 -18.91 5.11
C VAL A 37 -7.99 -20.33 4.55
N PRO A 38 -7.12 -21.16 5.14
CA PRO A 38 -7.01 -22.58 4.78
C PRO A 38 -8.33 -23.34 5.06
N HIS A 39 -8.77 -24.15 4.09
CA HIS A 39 -10.06 -24.86 4.18
C HIS A 39 -10.21 -25.77 5.41
N GLU A 40 -9.10 -26.35 5.85
CA GLU A 40 -9.07 -27.39 6.89
C GLU A 40 -9.35 -26.85 8.30
N LEU A 41 -9.24 -25.54 8.52
CA LEU A 41 -9.29 -24.96 9.87
C LEU A 41 -10.62 -24.29 10.23
N GLY A 42 -11.44 -23.87 9.24
CA GLY A 42 -12.75 -23.26 9.46
C GLY A 42 -12.77 -22.07 10.46
N PRO A 43 -13.91 -21.39 10.66
CA PRO A 43 -13.99 -20.28 11.61
C PRO A 43 -14.19 -20.74 13.08
N VAL A 44 -14.12 -22.04 13.39
CA VAL A 44 -14.72 -22.61 14.61
C VAL A 44 -14.08 -22.09 15.91
N ARG A 45 -12.84 -21.60 15.88
CA ARG A 45 -12.17 -20.98 17.05
C ARG A 45 -11.42 -19.68 16.77
N GLY A 46 -11.46 -19.15 15.55
CA GLY A 46 -10.57 -18.07 15.09
C GLY A 46 -9.08 -18.47 15.14
N HIS A 47 -8.24 -17.75 14.42
CA HIS A 47 -6.79 -18.02 14.39
C HIS A 47 -6.02 -17.11 15.34
N ASP A 48 -5.09 -17.69 16.11
CA ASP A 48 -4.22 -16.98 17.06
C ASP A 48 -3.03 -16.29 16.38
N THR A 49 -2.75 -16.64 15.13
CA THR A 49 -1.73 -16.04 14.28
C THR A 49 -2.32 -15.74 12.91
N ALA A 50 -1.92 -14.63 12.30
CA ALA A 50 -2.22 -14.28 10.92
C ALA A 50 -1.00 -13.62 10.26
N ILE A 51 -0.99 -13.61 8.92
CA ILE A 51 0.05 -12.98 8.11
C ILE A 51 -0.53 -11.74 7.42
N LEU A 52 0.00 -10.57 7.76
CA LEU A 52 -0.27 -9.31 7.07
C LEU A 52 0.52 -9.28 5.75
N MET A 53 -0.18 -9.28 4.62
CA MET A 53 0.42 -9.19 3.29
C MET A 53 0.41 -7.75 2.77
N LEU A 54 1.60 -7.22 2.50
CA LEU A 54 1.80 -5.87 1.94
C LEU A 54 2.38 -5.94 0.52
N HIS A 55 1.68 -5.29 -0.41
CA HIS A 55 1.99 -5.34 -1.84
C HIS A 55 3.02 -4.29 -2.30
N GLY A 56 3.40 -4.36 -3.57
CA GLY A 56 4.37 -3.45 -4.20
C GLY A 56 3.80 -2.08 -4.59
N LEU A 57 4.67 -1.19 -5.06
CA LEU A 57 4.27 0.16 -5.48
C LEU A 57 3.45 0.10 -6.78
N ASN A 58 2.47 0.98 -6.92
CA ASN A 58 1.65 1.13 -8.13
C ASN A 58 0.77 -0.09 -8.49
N GLU A 59 0.36 -0.88 -7.51
CA GLU A 59 -0.56 -2.00 -7.76
C GLU A 59 -2.02 -1.52 -7.88
N ARG A 60 -2.77 -2.17 -8.77
CA ARG A 60 -4.18 -1.85 -9.07
C ARG A 60 -5.16 -2.98 -8.74
N SER A 61 -4.67 -4.19 -8.55
CA SER A 61 -5.51 -5.33 -8.19
C SER A 61 -4.75 -6.38 -7.41
N TRP A 62 -5.49 -7.23 -6.71
CA TRP A 62 -4.95 -8.36 -5.97
C TRP A 62 -4.61 -9.58 -6.84
N GLN A 63 -4.86 -9.54 -8.16
CA GLN A 63 -4.72 -10.72 -9.04
C GLN A 63 -3.33 -11.36 -8.96
N LYS A 64 -2.27 -10.54 -8.87
CA LYS A 64 -0.88 -11.00 -8.75
C LYS A 64 -0.59 -11.67 -7.40
N TYR A 65 -1.24 -11.18 -6.33
CA TYR A 65 -0.95 -11.57 -4.95
C TYR A 65 -1.84 -12.71 -4.47
N MET A 66 -3.01 -12.90 -5.09
CA MET A 66 -3.97 -13.93 -4.67
C MET A 66 -3.40 -15.36 -4.73
N PRO A 67 -2.64 -15.77 -5.77
CA PRO A 67 -1.97 -17.06 -5.77
C PRO A 67 -0.97 -17.21 -4.62
N TRP A 68 -0.25 -16.13 -4.26
CA TRP A 68 0.69 -16.15 -3.14
C TRP A 68 -0.04 -16.27 -1.80
N ALA A 69 -1.11 -15.51 -1.59
CA ALA A 69 -1.94 -15.59 -0.39
C ALA A 69 -2.52 -17.00 -0.21
N ASN A 70 -3.03 -17.61 -1.29
CA ASN A 70 -3.51 -18.99 -1.28
C ASN A 70 -2.40 -19.98 -0.94
N ALA A 71 -1.24 -19.90 -1.59
CA ALA A 71 -0.13 -20.82 -1.35
C ALA A 71 0.40 -20.69 0.09
N ILE A 72 0.60 -19.46 0.57
CA ILE A 72 1.06 -19.19 1.94
C ILE A 72 0.06 -19.75 2.96
N ALA A 73 -1.23 -19.44 2.79
CA ALA A 73 -2.27 -19.94 3.70
C ALA A 73 -2.34 -21.48 3.70
N GLN A 74 -2.20 -22.10 2.52
CA GLN A 74 -2.20 -23.57 2.40
C GLN A 74 -1.02 -24.21 3.12
N MET A 75 0.19 -23.68 2.86
CA MET A 75 1.43 -24.32 3.30
C MET A 75 1.70 -24.09 4.79
N THR A 76 1.21 -22.98 5.35
CA THR A 76 1.45 -22.61 6.75
C THR A 76 0.29 -22.94 7.67
N GLY A 77 -0.93 -23.11 7.15
CA GLY A 77 -2.13 -23.19 7.97
C GLY A 77 -2.52 -21.86 8.62
N VAL A 78 -1.89 -20.74 8.23
CA VAL A 78 -2.08 -19.41 8.82
C VAL A 78 -2.88 -18.52 7.86
N PRO A 79 -3.92 -17.81 8.31
CA PRO A 79 -4.65 -16.86 7.47
C PRO A 79 -3.78 -15.74 6.94
N VAL A 80 -4.06 -15.30 5.72
CA VAL A 80 -3.37 -14.18 5.08
C VAL A 80 -4.32 -13.01 4.94
N VAL A 81 -4.05 -11.91 5.66
CA VAL A 81 -4.75 -10.64 5.58
C VAL A 81 -4.09 -9.77 4.51
N MET A 82 -4.78 -9.55 3.40
CA MET A 82 -4.29 -8.74 2.28
C MET A 82 -4.67 -7.28 2.52
N PHE A 83 -3.70 -6.47 2.97
CA PHE A 83 -3.95 -5.10 3.38
C PHE A 83 -3.51 -4.10 2.30
N PRO A 84 -4.44 -3.32 1.70
CA PRO A 84 -4.09 -2.40 0.63
C PRO A 84 -3.40 -1.14 1.19
N ILE A 85 -2.29 -0.76 0.56
CA ILE A 85 -1.58 0.51 0.83
C ILE A 85 -2.44 1.67 0.33
N ALA A 86 -2.40 2.81 1.02
CA ALA A 86 -3.14 4.01 0.65
C ALA A 86 -2.97 4.37 -0.83
N PHE A 87 -4.09 4.67 -1.50
CA PHE A 87 -4.15 5.02 -2.92
C PHE A 87 -3.72 3.91 -3.90
N HIS A 88 -3.73 2.65 -3.46
CA HIS A 88 -3.51 1.49 -4.32
C HIS A 88 -4.64 0.47 -4.21
N ILE A 89 -4.76 -0.40 -5.21
CA ILE A 89 -5.75 -1.48 -5.25
C ILE A 89 -7.15 -0.95 -4.90
N ASP A 90 -7.78 -1.48 -3.85
CA ASP A 90 -9.15 -1.14 -3.43
C ASP A 90 -9.25 0.22 -2.72
N ARG A 91 -8.14 0.97 -2.64
CA ARG A 91 -8.04 2.31 -2.04
C ARG A 91 -7.81 3.42 -3.04
N SER A 92 -8.02 3.15 -4.33
CA SER A 92 -7.90 4.12 -5.41
C SER A 92 -9.15 4.18 -6.27
N PRO A 93 -9.47 5.33 -6.88
CA PRO A 93 -10.57 5.44 -7.83
C PRO A 93 -10.44 4.44 -8.97
N GLU A 94 -11.56 3.84 -9.38
CA GLU A 94 -11.60 2.87 -10.49
C GLU A 94 -11.06 3.47 -11.79
N SER A 95 -11.29 4.78 -12.00
CA SER A 95 -10.80 5.51 -13.17
C SER A 95 -9.27 5.42 -13.33
N TRP A 96 -8.50 5.29 -12.23
CA TRP A 96 -7.04 5.16 -12.28
C TRP A 96 -6.57 3.80 -12.79
N SER A 97 -7.46 2.81 -12.86
CA SER A 97 -7.23 1.49 -13.43
C SER A 97 -7.75 1.38 -14.87
N ASN A 98 -8.51 2.36 -15.35
CA ASN A 98 -9.04 2.36 -16.71
C ASN A 98 -7.95 2.77 -17.71
N SER A 99 -7.46 1.80 -18.49
CA SER A 99 -6.37 2.02 -19.45
C SER A 99 -6.73 3.03 -20.55
N ARG A 100 -7.99 3.09 -21.00
CA ARG A 100 -8.40 4.02 -22.07
C ARG A 100 -8.41 5.46 -21.59
N ASP A 101 -8.95 5.69 -20.40
CA ASP A 101 -9.01 7.04 -19.84
C ASP A 101 -7.63 7.53 -19.41
N MET A 102 -6.83 6.66 -18.79
CA MET A 102 -5.44 6.99 -18.47
C MET A 102 -4.59 7.24 -19.72
N GLN A 103 -4.82 6.51 -20.82
CA GLN A 103 -4.09 6.73 -22.07
C GLN A 103 -4.36 8.11 -22.66
N LYS A 104 -5.59 8.64 -22.56
CA LYS A 104 -5.92 10.01 -23.00
C LYS A 104 -5.09 11.04 -22.23
N LEU A 105 -5.01 10.88 -20.91
CA LEU A 105 -4.25 11.78 -20.05
C LEU A 105 -2.74 11.71 -20.32
N VAL A 106 -2.20 10.52 -20.62
CA VAL A 106 -0.81 10.36 -21.05
C VAL A 106 -0.53 11.10 -22.35
N CYS A 107 -1.43 11.03 -23.34
CA CYS A 107 -1.27 11.78 -24.59
C CYS A 107 -1.23 13.29 -24.34
N MET A 108 -2.19 13.81 -23.55
CA MET A 108 -2.22 15.24 -23.18
C MET A 108 -0.93 15.67 -22.46
N GLN A 109 -0.45 14.87 -21.50
CA GLN A 109 0.78 15.17 -20.78
C GLN A 109 2.01 15.14 -21.68
N ASN A 110 2.09 14.19 -22.62
CA ASN A 110 3.21 14.12 -23.55
C ASN A 110 3.23 15.30 -24.53
N GLU A 111 2.07 15.79 -24.97
CA GLU A 111 1.95 17.01 -25.78
C GLU A 111 2.43 18.23 -25.00
N GLU A 112 2.01 18.37 -23.74
CA GLU A 112 2.45 19.44 -22.85
C GLU A 112 3.97 19.37 -22.60
N ASP A 113 4.49 18.19 -22.23
CA ASP A 113 5.92 17.97 -21.99
C ASP A 113 6.73 18.33 -23.25
N SER A 114 6.28 17.89 -24.43
CA SER A 114 6.94 18.18 -25.71
C SER A 114 6.94 19.68 -26.02
N SER A 115 5.85 20.39 -25.74
CA SER A 115 5.75 21.84 -25.93
C SER A 115 6.74 22.62 -25.05
N ASN A 116 7.09 22.06 -23.89
CA ASN A 116 8.04 22.60 -22.93
C ASN A 116 9.48 22.10 -23.14
N GLY A 117 9.75 21.35 -24.22
CA GLY A 117 11.08 20.77 -24.49
C GLY A 117 11.48 19.64 -23.53
N LEU A 118 10.53 19.07 -22.79
CA LEU A 118 10.72 17.95 -21.89
C LEU A 118 10.40 16.64 -22.61
N HIS A 119 11.16 15.60 -22.31
CA HIS A 119 10.86 14.25 -22.80
C HIS A 119 10.78 13.28 -21.62
N ASN A 120 9.56 12.82 -21.32
CA ASN A 120 9.33 11.92 -20.21
C ASN A 120 9.44 10.45 -20.61
N SER A 121 10.55 9.81 -20.25
CA SER A 121 10.69 8.37 -20.44
C SER A 121 9.84 7.59 -19.43
N ASN A 122 9.27 6.48 -19.88
CA ASN A 122 8.50 5.51 -19.09
C ASN A 122 7.13 5.96 -18.61
N LEU A 123 6.63 7.14 -18.98
CA LEU A 123 5.22 7.49 -18.70
C LEU A 123 4.30 6.60 -19.53
N THR A 124 3.38 5.91 -18.86
CA THR A 124 2.37 5.05 -19.50
C THR A 124 1.04 5.14 -18.78
N PHE A 125 -0.03 4.63 -19.39
CA PHE A 125 -1.35 4.57 -18.75
C PHE A 125 -1.31 3.79 -17.41
N ALA A 126 -0.35 2.87 -17.23
CA ALA A 126 -0.26 2.03 -16.04
C ALA A 126 0.30 2.79 -14.83
N ASN A 127 1.21 3.75 -15.04
CA ASN A 127 1.83 4.52 -13.95
C ASN A 127 1.34 5.97 -13.87
N TYR A 128 0.60 6.47 -14.86
CA TYR A 128 0.16 7.87 -14.95
C TYR A 128 -0.45 8.40 -13.64
N ALA A 129 -1.40 7.69 -13.04
CA ALA A 129 -2.08 8.14 -11.82
C ALA A 129 -1.11 8.33 -10.64
N LEU A 130 -0.19 7.39 -10.39
CA LEU A 130 0.82 7.56 -9.34
C LEU A 130 1.82 8.67 -9.70
N SER A 131 2.33 8.61 -10.93
CA SER A 131 3.29 9.55 -11.49
C SER A 131 2.84 11.00 -11.36
N SER A 132 1.69 11.34 -11.94
CA SER A 132 1.11 12.69 -11.90
C SER A 132 0.93 13.18 -10.46
N ARG A 133 0.43 12.33 -9.55
CA ARG A 133 0.21 12.71 -8.16
C ARG A 133 1.50 13.02 -7.41
N ILE A 134 2.55 12.23 -7.64
CA ILE A 134 3.88 12.45 -7.06
C ILE A 134 4.55 13.68 -7.69
N ARG A 135 4.35 13.89 -9.00
CA ARG A 135 4.83 15.09 -9.70
C ARG A 135 4.21 16.35 -9.14
N GLU A 136 2.91 16.35 -8.87
CA GLU A 136 2.22 17.46 -8.25
C GLU A 136 2.78 17.73 -6.84
N ASN A 137 2.74 16.71 -5.97
CA ASN A 137 3.22 16.82 -4.59
C ASN A 137 3.94 15.54 -4.12
N PRO A 138 5.29 15.54 -4.01
CA PRO A 138 6.05 14.37 -3.57
C PRO A 138 5.81 13.96 -2.11
N LEU A 139 5.27 14.87 -1.28
CA LEU A 139 4.90 14.57 0.11
C LEU A 139 3.79 13.52 0.20
N ARG A 140 2.97 13.36 -0.85
CA ARG A 140 1.94 12.31 -0.93
C ARG A 140 2.51 10.92 -0.70
N PHE A 141 3.78 10.67 -1.05
CA PHE A 141 4.44 9.39 -0.79
C PHE A 141 4.56 9.09 0.72
N TYR A 142 5.06 10.05 1.51
CA TYR A 142 5.13 9.95 2.97
C TYR A 142 3.75 9.88 3.61
N VAL A 143 2.82 10.75 3.18
CA VAL A 143 1.45 10.79 3.72
C VAL A 143 0.73 9.46 3.48
N ALA A 144 0.85 8.86 2.29
CA ALA A 144 0.28 7.56 1.99
C ALA A 144 0.86 6.46 2.89
N GLY A 145 2.17 6.46 3.13
CA GLY A 145 2.84 5.56 4.06
C GLY A 145 2.31 5.72 5.49
N ARG A 146 2.32 6.95 6.02
CA ARG A 146 1.83 7.28 7.38
C ARG A 146 0.36 6.92 7.56
N GLN A 147 -0.48 7.22 6.58
CA GLN A 147 -1.88 6.82 6.60
C GLN A 147 -2.01 5.28 6.66
N THR A 148 -1.25 4.55 5.85
CA THR A 148 -1.29 3.08 5.86
C THR A 148 -0.86 2.52 7.21
N VAL A 149 0.18 3.08 7.85
CA VAL A 149 0.60 2.69 9.21
C VAL A 149 -0.52 2.92 10.22
N ASN A 150 -1.16 4.10 10.20
CA ASN A 150 -2.26 4.41 11.11
C ASN A 150 -3.46 3.46 10.91
N ASP A 151 -3.82 3.18 9.66
CA ASP A 151 -4.93 2.28 9.33
C ASP A 151 -4.62 0.83 9.75
N ILE A 152 -3.37 0.39 9.63
CA ILE A 152 -2.92 -0.91 10.15
C ILE A 152 -3.03 -0.93 11.68
N CYS A 153 -2.58 0.11 12.39
CA CYS A 153 -2.72 0.17 13.85
C CYS A 153 -4.19 0.11 14.28
N GLN A 154 -5.08 0.84 13.59
CA GLN A 154 -6.52 0.75 13.81
C GLN A 154 -7.03 -0.68 13.59
N PHE A 155 -6.66 -1.32 12.47
CA PHE A 155 -7.05 -2.70 12.19
C PHE A 155 -6.62 -3.65 13.31
N LEU A 156 -5.39 -3.49 13.83
CA LEU A 156 -4.86 -4.31 14.91
C LEU A 156 -5.61 -4.09 16.23
N ASP A 157 -6.02 -2.85 16.53
CA ASP A 157 -6.91 -2.57 17.66
C ASP A 157 -8.29 -3.21 17.49
N GLU A 158 -8.86 -3.16 16.28
CA GLU A 158 -10.13 -3.80 15.98
C GLU A 158 -10.04 -5.34 16.12
N VAL A 159 -8.90 -5.95 15.75
CA VAL A 159 -8.61 -7.38 15.99
C VAL A 159 -8.51 -7.68 17.48
N ARG A 160 -7.76 -6.91 18.27
CA ARG A 160 -7.68 -7.07 19.73
C ARG A 160 -9.05 -7.02 20.40
N ASN A 161 -9.94 -6.17 19.88
CA ASN A 161 -11.31 -6.03 20.35
C ASN A 161 -12.28 -7.12 19.85
N GLY A 162 -11.82 -8.04 18.98
CA GLY A 162 -12.61 -9.16 18.47
C GLY A 162 -13.61 -8.80 17.38
N GLN A 163 -13.34 -7.75 16.58
CA GLN A 163 -14.23 -7.33 15.49
C GLN A 163 -14.13 -8.22 14.24
N TYR A 164 -13.10 -9.06 14.14
CA TYR A 164 -12.87 -9.96 13.02
C TYR A 164 -13.06 -11.40 13.44
N SER A 165 -14.20 -12.02 13.09
CA SER A 165 -14.60 -13.36 13.55
C SER A 165 -13.61 -14.49 13.23
N ILE A 166 -12.80 -14.35 12.18
CA ILE A 166 -11.81 -15.34 11.78
C ILE A 166 -10.49 -15.24 12.57
N LEU A 167 -10.27 -14.14 13.30
CA LEU A 167 -9.06 -13.88 14.08
C LEU A 167 -9.41 -13.89 15.57
N GLN A 168 -8.56 -14.51 16.39
CA GLN A 168 -8.72 -14.41 17.83
C GLN A 168 -8.38 -12.99 18.30
N LYS A 169 -8.88 -12.63 19.49
CA LYS A 169 -8.39 -11.45 20.19
C LYS A 169 -6.88 -11.62 20.43
N ASP A 170 -6.16 -10.51 20.33
CA ASP A 170 -4.69 -10.49 20.44
C ASP A 170 -3.95 -11.41 19.44
N CYS A 171 -4.60 -11.71 18.30
CA CYS A 171 -3.99 -12.46 17.21
C CYS A 171 -2.62 -11.87 16.84
N LYS A 172 -1.60 -12.73 16.88
CA LYS A 172 -0.23 -12.39 16.50
C LYS A 172 -0.16 -12.13 15.00
N MET A 173 0.51 -11.06 14.60
CA MET A 173 0.59 -10.63 13.20
C MET A 173 2.01 -10.76 12.66
N ASP A 174 2.29 -11.82 11.92
CA ASP A 174 3.50 -11.92 11.11
C ASP A 174 3.32 -11.12 9.81
N ILE A 175 4.40 -10.75 9.13
CA ILE A 175 4.35 -9.89 7.94
C ILE A 175 5.01 -10.60 6.75
N PHE A 176 4.30 -10.61 5.62
CA PHE A 176 4.83 -10.94 4.31
C PHE A 176 4.78 -9.68 3.44
N SER A 177 5.93 -9.19 2.97
CA SER A 177 5.99 -7.95 2.22
C SER A 177 6.69 -8.09 0.88
N TYR A 178 6.18 -7.38 -0.12
CA TYR A 178 6.79 -7.31 -1.44
C TYR A 178 7.17 -5.87 -1.81
N SER A 179 8.36 -5.68 -2.38
CA SER A 179 8.80 -4.39 -2.91
C SER A 179 8.65 -3.26 -1.87
N ILE A 180 7.95 -2.17 -2.18
CA ILE A 180 7.75 -1.03 -1.26
C ILE A 180 7.06 -1.42 0.06
N GLY A 181 6.24 -2.48 0.06
CA GLY A 181 5.66 -3.03 1.29
C GLY A 181 6.74 -3.41 2.31
N SER A 182 7.96 -3.73 1.86
CA SER A 182 9.09 -4.04 2.75
C SER A 182 9.57 -2.81 3.52
N LEU A 183 9.64 -1.64 2.88
CA LEU A 183 9.94 -0.38 3.57
C LEU A 183 8.87 -0.07 4.62
N LEU A 184 7.60 -0.24 4.27
CA LEU A 184 6.48 -0.06 5.20
C LEU A 184 6.57 -1.04 6.38
N SER A 185 6.94 -2.29 6.12
CA SER A 185 7.11 -3.32 7.16
C SER A 185 8.23 -2.99 8.13
N GLN A 186 9.35 -2.48 7.62
CA GLN A 186 10.46 -1.99 8.45
C GLN A 186 9.98 -0.85 9.36
N VAL A 187 9.23 0.12 8.83
CA VAL A 187 8.66 1.22 9.63
C VAL A 187 7.71 0.69 10.71
N LEU A 188 6.83 -0.26 10.38
CA LEU A 188 5.90 -0.86 11.35
C LEU A 188 6.64 -1.57 12.50
N LEU A 189 7.67 -2.36 12.20
CA LEU A 189 8.45 -3.08 13.21
C LEU A 189 9.33 -2.17 14.05
N MET A 190 9.95 -1.15 13.44
CA MET A 190 10.83 -0.21 14.14
C MET A 190 10.04 0.74 15.04
N SER A 191 8.90 1.24 14.55
CA SER A 191 8.03 2.11 15.36
C SER A 191 7.27 1.34 16.43
N ASN A 192 6.84 0.11 16.11
CA ASN A 192 6.08 -0.80 16.96
C ASN A 192 5.02 -0.08 17.81
N ALA A 193 4.28 0.84 17.18
CA ALA A 193 3.23 1.61 17.85
C ALA A 193 2.26 0.63 18.53
N GLY A 194 1.87 0.88 19.78
CA GLY A 194 0.97 -0.03 20.52
C GLY A 194 1.51 -1.44 20.81
N GLY A 195 2.79 -1.70 20.53
CA GLY A 195 3.46 -2.96 20.81
C GLY A 195 3.00 -4.15 19.96
N TYR A 196 2.25 -3.92 18.86
CA TYR A 196 1.60 -5.00 18.10
C TYR A 196 2.57 -5.99 17.46
N PHE A 197 3.81 -5.56 17.15
CA PHE A 197 4.76 -6.33 16.36
C PHE A 197 5.92 -6.90 17.18
N SER A 198 5.83 -6.86 18.51
CA SER A 198 6.93 -7.24 19.43
C SER A 198 7.41 -8.69 19.26
N ASN A 199 6.52 -9.60 18.83
CA ASN A 199 6.83 -11.02 18.61
C ASN A 199 6.70 -11.43 17.13
N SER A 200 6.57 -10.46 16.23
CA SER A 200 6.30 -10.70 14.82
C SER A 200 7.53 -11.14 14.05
N LYS A 201 7.32 -12.02 13.07
CA LYS A 201 8.29 -12.40 12.05
C LYS A 201 8.03 -11.61 10.78
N LEU A 202 9.08 -11.24 10.08
CA LEU A 202 9.02 -10.54 8.79
C LEU A 202 9.70 -11.37 7.71
N PHE A 203 8.98 -11.59 6.61
CA PHE A 203 9.54 -12.04 5.35
C PHE A 203 9.45 -10.91 4.31
N MET A 204 10.58 -10.49 3.76
CA MET A 204 10.66 -9.47 2.71
C MET A 204 11.06 -10.10 1.38
N PHE A 205 10.29 -9.81 0.32
CA PHE A 205 10.59 -10.23 -1.04
C PHE A 205 10.82 -9.03 -1.95
N CYS A 206 11.97 -9.01 -2.63
CA CYS A 206 12.38 -7.94 -3.57
C CYS A 206 12.28 -6.51 -2.99
N GLY A 207 12.67 -6.32 -1.73
CA GLY A 207 12.66 -5.03 -1.03
C GLY A 207 13.75 -4.93 0.05
N GLY A 208 13.71 -3.86 0.85
CA GLY A 208 14.64 -3.64 1.96
C GLY A 208 15.87 -2.81 1.64
N SER A 209 15.92 -2.15 0.46
CA SER A 209 16.97 -1.19 0.14
C SER A 209 16.76 0.15 0.87
N LEU A 210 17.84 0.91 1.04
CA LEU A 210 17.76 2.30 1.49
C LEU A 210 16.98 3.13 0.46
N PHE A 211 16.14 4.06 0.93
CA PHE A 211 15.34 4.91 0.06
C PHE A 211 16.19 5.67 -0.98
N SER A 212 17.36 6.17 -0.56
CA SER A 212 18.31 6.88 -1.43
C SER A 212 18.89 6.04 -2.56
N GLN A 213 18.83 4.71 -2.43
CA GLN A 213 19.31 3.70 -3.39
C GLN A 213 18.18 3.02 -4.18
N MET A 214 16.90 3.36 -3.90
CA MET A 214 15.78 2.84 -4.68
C MET A 214 15.77 3.46 -6.09
N ASN A 215 15.38 2.67 -7.09
CA ASN A 215 15.08 3.17 -8.43
C ASN A 215 13.66 2.77 -8.82
N GLY A 216 12.73 3.72 -8.74
CA GLY A 216 11.33 3.53 -9.08
C GLY A 216 10.99 3.81 -10.54
N ASN A 217 11.94 4.27 -11.35
CA ASN A 217 11.71 4.63 -12.74
C ASN A 217 11.48 3.36 -13.60
N SER A 218 10.23 3.15 -14.02
CA SER A 218 9.80 2.02 -14.84
C SER A 218 8.43 2.28 -15.46
N ARG A 219 8.19 1.70 -16.65
CA ARG A 219 6.89 1.76 -17.35
C ARG A 219 5.71 1.29 -16.50
N LEU A 220 5.97 0.45 -15.50
CA LEU A 220 4.93 -0.15 -14.66
C LEU A 220 4.85 0.45 -13.25
N ILE A 221 5.80 1.29 -12.83
CA ILE A 221 5.87 1.82 -11.46
C ILE A 221 5.71 3.34 -11.49
N MET A 222 6.69 4.06 -12.05
CA MET A 222 6.72 5.51 -12.06
C MET A 222 7.56 6.00 -13.23
N ASP A 223 7.16 7.09 -13.87
CA ASP A 223 7.96 7.74 -14.90
C ASP A 223 9.22 8.42 -14.34
N LYS A 224 10.16 8.72 -15.22
CA LYS A 224 11.47 9.27 -14.84
C LYS A 224 11.35 10.60 -14.11
N HIS A 225 10.58 11.54 -14.65
CA HIS A 225 10.49 12.90 -14.11
C HIS A 225 9.88 12.90 -12.71
N SER A 226 8.80 12.13 -12.53
CA SER A 226 8.15 11.99 -11.22
C SER A 226 9.07 11.30 -10.20
N PHE A 227 9.83 10.29 -10.63
CA PHE A 227 10.82 9.64 -9.76
C PHE A 227 11.96 10.56 -9.36
N GLU A 228 12.52 11.34 -10.30
CA GLU A 228 13.58 12.32 -10.02
C GLU A 228 13.10 13.40 -9.05
N ARG A 229 11.87 13.88 -9.23
CA ARG A 229 11.25 14.84 -8.30
C ARG A 229 11.05 14.26 -6.91
N LEU A 230 10.56 13.02 -6.81
CA LEU A 230 10.41 12.30 -5.54
C LEU A 230 11.75 12.20 -4.82
N ARG A 231 12.76 11.67 -5.52
CA ARG A 231 14.11 11.46 -4.98
C ARG A 231 14.75 12.79 -4.57
N GLY A 232 14.65 13.81 -5.41
CA GLY A 232 15.20 15.14 -5.13
C GLY A 232 14.55 15.82 -3.93
N PHE A 233 13.23 15.62 -3.73
CA PHE A 233 12.52 16.14 -2.57
C PHE A 233 13.00 15.48 -1.26
N TYR A 234 13.00 14.15 -1.17
CA TYR A 234 13.35 13.46 0.07
C TYR A 234 14.84 13.49 0.40
N ASN A 235 15.73 13.59 -0.60
CA ASN A 235 17.16 13.67 -0.35
C ASN A 235 17.65 15.07 0.04
N ASN A 236 16.96 16.13 -0.40
CA ASN A 236 17.50 17.49 -0.28
C ASN A 236 16.58 18.50 0.42
N LYS A 237 15.25 18.30 0.41
CA LYS A 237 14.30 19.33 0.87
C LYS A 237 13.45 18.90 2.04
N PHE A 238 13.15 17.61 2.16
CA PHE A 238 12.18 17.12 3.13
C PHE A 238 12.57 17.44 4.57
N LEU A 239 13.83 17.21 4.96
CA LEU A 239 14.27 17.54 6.31
C LEU A 239 14.19 19.06 6.55
N GLU A 240 14.76 19.88 5.68
CA GLU A 240 14.75 21.35 5.81
C GLU A 240 13.34 21.97 5.92
N MET A 241 12.34 21.37 5.29
CA MET A 241 10.99 21.92 5.24
C MET A 241 10.10 21.48 6.40
N TYR A 242 10.40 20.35 7.04
CA TYR A 242 9.51 19.70 8.01
C TYR A 242 10.17 19.37 9.36
N PHE A 243 11.48 19.61 9.51
CA PHE A 243 12.26 19.40 10.74
C PHE A 243 13.31 20.51 10.91
#